data_AF-A0A1B0CD19-F1
#
_entry.id   AF-A0A1B0CD19-F1
#
_cell.length_a   1.000
_cell.length_b   1.000
_cell.length_c   1.000
_cell.angle_alpha   90.00
_cell.angle_beta   90.00
_cell.angle_gamma   90.00
#
_symmetry.space_group_name_H-M   'P 1'
#
loop_
_entity.id
_entity.type
_entity.pdbx_description
1 polymer ?
#
loop_
_entity_poly.entity_id
_entity_poly.type
_entity_poly.pdbx_seq_one_letter_code
_entity_poly.pdbx_strand_id
1 'polypeptide(L)'
;MDDQISATIALAAKLQQITPQSLPRAPFCVILHNTALFSHCPNLKMVVLVILLAFVAFLCLITWWWQVSCSSYWRVRGVPYIAGFPFIGALRGVVFFQKSVTELFLQLYNDAETKNEPIVGFYFFHKPSLLIRDPELIKRILVKDFNNFPDRFVVCVHA
;
A
#
# COMPACT_ATOMS: atom_id res chain seq x y z
N MET A 1 -65.49 19.23 52.72
CA MET A 1 -64.27 18.61 52.17
C MET A 1 -63.81 19.33 50.89
N ASP A 2 -64.73 20.02 50.21
CA ASP A 2 -64.50 20.73 48.94
C ASP A 2 -63.71 22.05 49.04
N ASP A 3 -63.72 22.74 50.19
CA ASP A 3 -63.03 24.03 50.34
C ASP A 3 -61.49 23.90 50.36
N GLN A 4 -60.96 22.79 50.89
CA GLN A 4 -59.52 22.49 50.86
C GLN A 4 -59.04 22.12 49.45
N ILE A 5 -59.91 21.49 48.65
CA ILE A 5 -59.58 21.08 47.28
C ILE A 5 -59.45 22.32 46.39
N SER A 6 -60.37 23.29 46.51
CA SER A 6 -60.31 24.55 45.76
C SER A 6 -59.08 25.40 46.09
N ALA A 7 -58.70 25.47 47.38
CA ALA A 7 -57.48 26.17 47.80
C ALA A 7 -56.20 25.48 47.28
N THR A 8 -56.18 24.15 47.26
CA THR A 8 -55.03 23.36 46.76
C THR A 8 -54.87 23.52 45.24
N ILE A 9 -55.98 23.56 44.49
CA ILE A 9 -55.96 23.81 43.04
C ILE A 9 -55.48 25.24 42.73
N ALA A 10 -55.93 26.23 43.49
CA ALA A 10 -55.48 27.61 43.32
C ALA A 10 -53.97 27.79 43.63
N LEU A 11 -53.45 27.05 44.61
CA LEU A 11 -52.04 27.06 44.97
C LEU A 11 -51.17 26.33 43.93
N ALA A 12 -51.66 25.20 43.40
CA ALA A 12 -51.01 24.47 42.30
C ALA A 12 -50.96 25.30 41.01
N ALA A 13 -52.05 25.99 40.66
CA ALA A 13 -52.09 26.89 39.50
C ALA A 13 -51.11 28.06 39.62
N LYS A 14 -50.88 28.55 40.84
CA LYS A 14 -49.95 29.66 41.11
C LYS A 14 -48.48 29.24 41.10
N LEU A 15 -48.18 27.99 41.51
CA LEU A 15 -46.83 27.41 41.40
C LEU A 15 -46.44 27.07 39.95
N GLN A 16 -47.43 26.82 39.08
CA GLN A 16 -47.21 26.57 37.66
C GLN A 16 -46.85 27.83 36.86
N GLN A 17 -47.18 29.03 37.36
CA GLN A 17 -46.81 30.31 36.73
C GLN A 17 -45.43 30.85 37.15
N ILE A 18 -44.86 30.36 38.26
CA ILE A 18 -43.53 30.76 38.76
C ILE A 18 -42.44 29.79 38.27
N THR A 19 -42.82 28.62 37.77
CA THR A 19 -41.89 27.69 37.11
C THR A 19 -41.76 28.06 35.64
N PRO A 20 -40.60 28.53 35.13
CA PRO A 20 -40.40 28.67 33.69
C PRO A 20 -40.45 27.29 33.04
N GLN A 21 -41.61 26.91 32.50
CA GLN A 21 -41.73 25.81 31.55
C GLN A 21 -41.16 26.23 30.20
N SER A 22 -39.93 25.81 29.94
CA SER A 22 -39.44 25.55 28.58
C SER A 22 -38.45 24.38 28.59
N LEU A 23 -39.00 23.17 28.69
CA LEU A 23 -38.36 21.95 28.18
C LEU A 23 -38.81 21.78 26.70
N PRO A 24 -38.14 21.01 25.83
CA PRO A 24 -36.76 21.00 25.35
C PRO A 24 -36.65 21.49 23.88
N ARG A 25 -35.56 22.17 23.52
CA ARG A 25 -35.07 22.25 22.12
C ARG A 25 -33.55 22.14 22.12
N ALA A 26 -33.03 20.93 22.23
CA ALA A 26 -31.83 20.60 21.45
C ALA A 26 -32.31 20.43 20.00
N PRO A 27 -31.68 21.07 19.01
CA PRO A 27 -30.42 20.50 18.53
C PRO A 27 -29.43 21.55 18.05
N PHE A 28 -28.96 22.49 18.87
CA PHE A 28 -27.87 23.39 18.42
C PHE A 28 -26.83 23.74 19.48
N CYS A 29 -26.69 22.92 20.52
CA CYS A 29 -25.58 23.04 21.48
C CYS A 29 -24.93 21.68 21.77
N VAL A 30 -24.63 20.92 20.71
CA VAL A 30 -23.75 19.73 20.79
C VAL A 30 -22.60 19.79 19.77
N ILE A 31 -22.54 20.84 18.95
CA ILE A 31 -21.40 21.06 18.05
C ILE A 31 -20.46 22.05 18.72
N LEU A 32 -19.67 21.60 19.71
CA LEU A 32 -18.37 22.17 20.07
C LEU A 32 -17.67 21.47 21.25
N HIS A 33 -18.05 20.23 21.58
CA HIS A 33 -17.30 19.50 22.61
C HIS A 33 -16.88 18.08 22.23
N ASN A 34 -16.83 17.76 20.93
CA ASN A 34 -16.28 16.47 20.47
C ASN A 34 -15.15 16.55 19.45
N THR A 35 -14.60 17.75 19.18
CA THR A 35 -13.29 17.88 18.50
C THR A 35 -12.13 18.09 19.48
N ALA A 36 -12.43 18.39 20.76
CA ALA A 36 -11.41 18.67 21.77
C ALA A 36 -10.90 17.43 22.53
N LEU A 37 -11.66 16.32 22.56
CA LEU A 37 -11.20 15.09 23.23
C LEU A 37 -10.13 14.33 22.44
N PHE A 38 -9.97 14.60 21.14
CA PHE A 38 -8.79 14.15 20.39
C PHE A 38 -7.57 15.06 20.59
N SER A 39 -7.69 16.18 21.32
CA SER A 39 -6.62 17.18 21.45
C SER A 39 -5.74 17.00 22.69
N HIS A 40 -6.07 16.10 23.62
CA HIS A 40 -5.41 16.04 24.92
C HIS A 40 -4.22 15.07 25.04
N CYS A 41 -3.44 14.92 23.97
CA CYS A 41 -2.04 14.46 24.04
C CYS A 41 -1.30 14.96 22.78
N PRO A 42 -0.82 16.22 22.75
CA PRO A 42 0.03 16.71 21.66
C PRO A 42 1.26 15.81 21.45
N ASN A 43 1.73 15.17 22.52
CA ASN A 43 2.81 14.18 22.46
C ASN A 43 2.44 12.91 21.67
N LEU A 44 1.22 12.38 21.79
CA LEU A 44 0.85 11.14 21.10
C LEU A 44 0.75 11.33 19.59
N LYS A 45 0.11 12.42 19.13
CA LYS A 45 0.02 12.74 17.69
C LYS A 45 1.39 13.02 17.08
N MET A 46 2.24 13.75 17.81
CA MET A 46 3.61 14.03 17.39
C MET A 46 4.46 12.76 17.34
N VAL A 47 4.34 11.88 18.34
CA VAL A 47 5.03 10.58 18.37
C VAL A 47 4.56 9.68 17.23
N VAL A 48 3.25 9.58 16.97
CA VAL A 48 2.71 8.81 15.85
C VAL A 48 3.19 9.36 14.51
N LEU A 49 3.22 10.70 14.33
CA LEU A 49 3.74 11.32 13.11
C LEU A 49 5.23 11.02 12.92
N VAL A 50 6.04 11.10 13.98
CA VAL A 50 7.48 10.78 13.94
C VAL A 50 7.70 9.30 13.59
N ILE A 51 6.92 8.39 14.18
CA ILE A 51 6.98 6.96 13.85
C ILE A 51 6.63 6.70 12.39
N LEU A 52 5.57 7.34 11.86
CA LEU A 52 5.20 7.23 10.45
C LEU A 52 6.29 7.75 9.52
N LEU A 53 6.88 8.92 9.83
CA LEU A 53 7.98 9.48 9.04
C LEU A 53 9.23 8.60 9.09
N ALA A 54 9.58 8.08 10.26
CA ALA A 54 10.71 7.16 10.42
C ALA A 54 10.49 5.85 9.65
N PHE A 55 9.28 5.31 9.67
CA PHE A 55 8.92 4.12 8.91
C PHE A 55 9.01 4.36 7.40
N VAL A 56 8.49 5.50 6.90
CA VAL A 56 8.62 5.86 5.49
C VAL A 56 10.09 6.04 5.10
N ALA A 57 10.89 6.75 5.90
CA ALA A 57 12.31 6.92 5.64
C ALA A 57 13.05 5.57 5.62
N PHE A 58 12.73 4.66 6.53
CA PHE A 58 13.28 3.31 6.57
C PHE A 58 12.93 2.50 5.32
N LEU A 59 11.67 2.55 4.86
CA LEU A 59 11.27 1.91 3.60
C LEU A 59 12.00 2.53 2.38
N CYS A 60 12.16 3.85 2.35
CA CYS A 60 12.93 4.53 1.31
C CYS A 60 14.40 4.08 1.29
N LEU A 61 15.03 3.93 2.46
CA LEU A 61 16.42 3.44 2.56
C LEU A 61 16.55 2.00 2.08
N ILE A 62 15.62 1.11 2.47
CA ILE A 62 15.62 -0.28 2.01
C ILE A 62 15.47 -0.35 0.50
N THR A 63 14.49 0.35 -0.05
CA THR A 63 14.24 0.35 -1.51
C THR A 63 15.41 0.93 -2.28
N TRP A 64 16.04 2.00 -1.78
CA TRP A 64 17.25 2.56 -2.36
C TRP A 64 18.42 1.57 -2.35
N TRP A 65 18.73 0.97 -1.20
CA TRP A 65 19.82 0.02 -1.07
C TRP A 65 19.62 -1.22 -1.96
N TRP A 66 18.38 -1.68 -2.08
CA TRP A 66 18.05 -2.80 -2.93
C TRP A 66 18.21 -2.46 -4.42
N GLN A 67 17.75 -1.28 -4.86
CA GLN A 67 17.94 -0.81 -6.23
C GLN A 67 19.42 -0.75 -6.64
N VAL A 68 20.26 -0.20 -5.75
CA VAL A 68 21.70 -0.14 -5.95
C VAL A 68 22.31 -1.54 -6.06
N SER A 69 21.88 -2.46 -5.18
CA SER A 69 22.36 -3.85 -5.18
C SER A 69 21.95 -4.59 -6.47
N CYS A 70 20.70 -4.41 -6.91
CA CYS A 70 20.18 -5.02 -8.13
C CYS A 70 20.93 -4.54 -9.38
N SER A 71 21.12 -3.22 -9.51
CA SER A 71 21.89 -2.63 -10.61
C SER A 71 23.34 -3.13 -10.61
N SER A 72 23.97 -3.24 -9.43
CA SER A 72 25.35 -3.68 -9.32
C SER A 72 25.58 -5.10 -9.83
N TYR A 73 24.66 -6.03 -9.60
CA TYR A 73 24.80 -7.44 -10.00
C TYR A 73 24.98 -7.61 -11.52
N TRP A 74 24.14 -6.96 -12.33
CA TRP A 74 24.19 -7.06 -13.79
C TRP A 74 25.27 -6.16 -14.38
N ARG A 75 25.49 -4.98 -13.79
CA ARG A 75 26.56 -4.06 -14.19
C ARG A 75 27.94 -4.70 -14.07
N VAL A 76 28.22 -5.43 -12.98
CA VAL A 76 29.50 -6.14 -12.80
C VAL A 76 29.68 -7.26 -13.82
N ARG A 77 28.59 -7.84 -14.33
CA ARG A 77 28.62 -8.93 -15.33
C ARG A 77 28.59 -8.43 -16.78
N GLY A 78 28.50 -7.12 -17.00
CA GLY A 78 28.45 -6.54 -18.34
C GLY A 78 27.21 -6.93 -19.14
N VAL A 79 26.13 -7.37 -18.49
CA VAL A 79 24.89 -7.78 -19.17
C VAL A 79 23.95 -6.57 -19.22
N PRO A 80 23.40 -6.22 -20.40
CA PRO A 80 22.38 -5.18 -20.50
C PRO A 80 21.16 -5.61 -19.70
N TYR A 81 20.69 -4.75 -18.81
CA TYR A 81 19.61 -5.10 -17.89
C TYR A 81 18.52 -4.04 -17.89
N ILE A 82 17.28 -4.50 -17.73
CA ILE A 82 16.13 -3.64 -17.57
C ILE A 82 16.03 -3.28 -16.10
N ALA A 83 16.20 -1.99 -15.79
CA ALA A 83 16.12 -1.46 -14.44
C ALA A 83 14.67 -1.51 -13.95
N GLY A 84 14.25 -2.66 -13.42
CA GLY A 84 12.94 -2.80 -12.78
C GLY A 84 12.90 -2.04 -11.47
N PHE A 85 12.11 -0.97 -11.37
CA PHE A 85 11.75 -0.42 -10.06
C PHE A 85 11.01 -1.48 -9.23
N PRO A 86 11.28 -1.63 -7.92
CA PRO A 86 10.85 -2.79 -7.14
C PRO A 86 9.33 -2.88 -6.98
N PHE A 87 8.62 -1.76 -7.24
CA PHE A 87 7.17 -1.67 -7.04
C PHE A 87 6.38 -0.95 -8.14
N ILE A 88 6.99 -0.16 -9.04
CA ILE A 88 6.23 0.86 -9.81
C ILE A 88 6.22 0.66 -11.34
N GLY A 89 7.15 -0.07 -11.95
CA GLY A 89 7.24 -0.14 -13.42
C GLY A 89 6.39 -1.26 -14.06
N ALA A 90 6.94 -2.46 -14.12
CA ALA A 90 6.33 -3.60 -14.80
C ALA A 90 5.47 -4.49 -13.89
N LEU A 91 5.86 -4.63 -12.62
CA LEU A 91 5.21 -5.54 -11.66
C LEU A 91 3.91 -4.98 -11.07
N ARG A 92 3.62 -3.67 -11.19
CA ARG A 92 2.40 -3.07 -10.62
C ARG A 92 1.13 -3.76 -11.16
N GLY A 93 1.11 -4.10 -12.45
CA GLY A 93 -0.01 -4.83 -13.05
C GLY A 93 -0.15 -6.26 -12.55
N VAL A 94 0.96 -6.96 -12.27
CA VAL A 94 0.94 -8.34 -11.76
C VAL A 94 0.64 -8.39 -10.27
N VAL A 95 1.20 -7.48 -9.48
CA VAL A 95 0.98 -7.37 -8.02
C VAL A 95 -0.46 -6.94 -7.70
N PHE A 96 -1.08 -6.11 -8.54
CA PHE A 96 -2.50 -5.76 -8.43
C PHE A 96 -3.44 -6.74 -9.17
N PHE A 97 -2.97 -7.92 -9.61
CA PHE A 97 -3.76 -8.91 -10.38
C PHE A 97 -4.40 -8.37 -11.67
N GLN A 98 -3.98 -7.21 -12.17
CA GLN A 98 -4.51 -6.58 -13.37
C GLN A 98 -3.90 -7.13 -14.67
N LYS A 99 -2.74 -7.81 -14.60
CA LYS A 99 -2.05 -8.38 -15.76
C LYS A 99 -1.60 -9.80 -15.49
N SER A 100 -1.70 -10.65 -16.52
CA SER A 100 -1.13 -12.00 -16.47
C SER A 100 0.40 -11.94 -16.49
N VAL A 101 1.03 -12.95 -15.90
CA VAL A 101 2.49 -13.12 -15.95
C VAL A 101 2.99 -13.20 -17.40
N THR A 102 2.20 -13.82 -18.28
CA THR A 102 2.48 -13.91 -19.73
C THR A 102 2.53 -12.54 -20.39
N GLU A 103 1.59 -11.64 -20.06
CA GLU A 103 1.58 -10.27 -20.58
C GLU A 103 2.83 -9.50 -20.14
N LEU A 104 3.28 -9.68 -18.90
CA LEU A 104 4.50 -9.06 -18.40
C LEU A 104 5.74 -9.54 -19.17
N PHE A 105 5.86 -10.85 -19.42
CA PHE A 105 6.96 -11.38 -20.22
C PHE A 105 6.91 -10.91 -21.68
N LEU A 106 5.71 -10.77 -22.26
CA LEU A 106 5.54 -10.24 -23.61
C LEU A 106 5.98 -8.78 -23.70
N GLN A 107 5.67 -7.97 -22.69
CA GLN A 107 6.15 -6.59 -22.59
C GLN A 107 7.67 -6.55 -22.50
N LEU A 108 8.26 -7.35 -21.60
CA LEU A 108 9.71 -7.45 -21.44
C LEU A 108 10.43 -7.92 -22.72
N TYR A 109 9.82 -8.84 -23.47
CA TYR A 109 10.36 -9.33 -24.73
C TYR A 109 10.33 -8.27 -25.84
N ASN A 110 9.30 -7.42 -25.85
CA ASN A 110 9.08 -6.38 -26.85
C ASN A 110 9.68 -5.01 -26.49
N ASP A 111 10.37 -4.90 -25.35
CA ASP A 111 10.99 -3.65 -24.91
C ASP A 111 11.98 -3.12 -25.95
N ALA A 112 11.77 -1.87 -26.36
CA ALA A 112 12.50 -1.24 -27.45
C ALA A 112 13.99 -1.02 -27.12
N GLU A 113 14.30 -0.69 -25.87
CA GLU A 113 15.67 -0.41 -25.42
C GLU A 113 16.57 -1.65 -25.50
N THR A 114 15.99 -2.82 -25.25
CA THR A 114 16.73 -4.07 -25.22
C THR A 114 16.47 -4.91 -26.46
N LYS A 115 15.77 -4.42 -27.49
CA LYS A 115 15.29 -5.23 -28.62
C LYS A 115 16.38 -5.88 -29.47
N ASN A 116 17.61 -5.34 -29.45
CA ASN A 116 18.71 -5.87 -30.26
C ASN A 116 19.71 -6.75 -29.48
N GLU A 117 19.58 -6.86 -28.15
CA GLU A 117 20.53 -7.57 -27.29
C GLU A 117 20.23 -9.08 -27.12
N PRO A 118 21.13 -10.01 -27.50
CA PRO A 118 20.83 -11.46 -27.47
C PRO A 118 20.48 -11.99 -26.07
N ILE A 119 20.94 -11.29 -25.02
CA ILE A 119 20.75 -11.62 -23.61
C ILE A 119 20.34 -10.35 -22.88
N VAL A 120 19.29 -10.41 -22.07
CA VAL A 120 18.79 -9.29 -21.28
C VAL A 120 18.59 -9.72 -19.83
N GLY A 121 19.22 -9.02 -18.89
CA GLY A 121 19.02 -9.22 -17.46
C GLY A 121 17.76 -8.53 -16.97
N PHE A 122 16.98 -9.19 -16.12
CA PHE A 122 15.86 -8.56 -15.42
C PHE A 122 15.74 -9.12 -14.00
N TYR A 123 14.92 -8.49 -13.18
CA TYR A 123 14.62 -8.97 -11.83
C TYR A 123 13.17 -9.42 -11.75
N PHE A 124 12.97 -10.66 -11.32
CA PHE A 124 11.65 -11.17 -10.99
C PHE A 124 11.53 -11.24 -9.46
N PHE A 125 10.76 -10.31 -8.88
CA PHE A 125 10.68 -10.06 -7.44
C PHE A 125 12.03 -9.73 -6.79
N HIS A 126 12.76 -10.74 -6.34
CA HIS A 126 14.07 -10.63 -5.70
C HIS A 126 15.13 -11.52 -6.35
N LYS A 127 14.74 -12.27 -7.39
CA LYS A 127 15.63 -13.20 -8.07
C LYS A 127 16.15 -12.55 -9.36
N PRO A 128 17.47 -12.52 -9.56
CA PRO A 128 18.03 -12.13 -10.85
C PRO A 128 17.65 -13.20 -11.88
N SER A 129 17.03 -12.78 -12.97
CA SER A 129 16.56 -13.65 -14.05
C SER A 129 17.15 -13.19 -15.38
N LEU A 130 17.38 -14.15 -16.27
CA LEU A 130 17.97 -13.90 -17.59
C LEU A 130 16.93 -14.18 -18.68
N LEU A 131 16.71 -13.22 -19.57
CA LEU A 131 15.92 -13.39 -20.78
C LEU A 131 16.88 -13.63 -21.95
N ILE A 132 16.73 -14.77 -22.62
CA ILE A 132 17.55 -15.15 -23.77
C ILE A 132 16.69 -15.11 -25.02
N ARG A 133 17.17 -14.45 -26.07
CA ARG A 133 16.43 -14.29 -27.33
C ARG A 133 17.13 -14.90 -28.54
N ASP A 134 18.43 -15.15 -28.44
CA ASP A 134 19.19 -15.82 -29.49
C ASP A 134 18.91 -17.34 -29.52
N PRO A 135 18.35 -17.89 -30.62
CA PRO A 135 18.06 -19.31 -30.75
C PRO A 135 19.32 -20.19 -30.69
N GLU A 136 20.49 -19.70 -31.13
CA GLU A 136 21.73 -20.46 -31.04
C GLU A 136 22.17 -20.64 -29.58
N LEU A 137 22.04 -19.59 -28.78
CA LEU A 137 22.35 -19.62 -27.36
C LEU A 137 21.37 -20.51 -26.58
N ILE A 138 20.08 -20.41 -26.88
CA ILE A 138 19.04 -21.29 -26.30
C ILE A 138 19.38 -22.75 -26.60
N LYS A 139 19.73 -23.07 -27.84
CA LYS A 139 20.11 -24.44 -28.23
C LYS A 139 21.35 -24.93 -27.47
N ARG A 140 22.36 -24.08 -27.29
CA ARG A 140 23.57 -24.43 -26.53
C ARG A 140 23.24 -24.74 -25.07
N ILE A 141 22.45 -23.88 -24.42
CA ILE A 141 22.07 -24.03 -23.01
C ILE A 141 21.20 -25.28 -22.81
N LEU A 142 20.22 -25.51 -23.70
CA LEU A 142 19.29 -26.62 -23.58
C LEU A 142 19.87 -27.99 -23.99
N VAL A 143 20.92 -28.02 -24.82
CA VAL A 143 21.51 -29.27 -25.31
C VAL A 143 22.86 -29.58 -24.65
N LYS A 144 23.79 -28.61 -24.65
CA LYS A 144 25.17 -28.83 -24.21
C LYS A 144 25.32 -28.64 -22.71
N ASP A 145 24.75 -27.56 -22.18
CA ASP A 145 24.90 -27.17 -20.77
C ASP A 145 23.69 -27.56 -19.92
N PHE A 146 22.88 -28.50 -20.40
CA PHE A 146 21.64 -28.91 -19.74
C PHE A 146 21.87 -29.34 -18.27
N ASN A 147 22.99 -30.02 -17.99
CA ASN A 147 23.32 -30.48 -16.65
C ASN A 147 23.58 -29.34 -15.65
N ASN A 148 23.93 -28.13 -16.12
CA ASN A 148 24.10 -26.96 -15.26
C ASN A 148 22.77 -26.26 -14.91
N PHE A 149 21.68 -26.59 -15.60
CA PHE A 149 20.35 -25.99 -15.39
C PHE A 149 19.30 -27.06 -15.05
N PRO A 150 19.37 -27.67 -13.85
CA PRO A 150 18.44 -28.72 -13.44
C PRO A 150 17.01 -28.18 -13.20
N ASP A 151 16.88 -26.91 -12.80
CA ASP A 151 15.60 -26.28 -12.52
C ASP A 151 14.93 -25.75 -13.81
N ARG A 152 13.77 -26.30 -14.14
CA ARG A 152 12.97 -25.93 -15.33
C ARG A 152 11.68 -25.18 -15.02
N PHE A 153 11.39 -24.88 -13.75
CA PHE A 153 10.10 -24.29 -13.36
C PHE A 153 10.07 -22.77 -13.50
N VAL A 154 9.15 -22.30 -14.33
CA VAL A 154 8.71 -20.91 -14.40
C VAL A 154 7.52 -20.76 -13.47
N VAL A 155 7.77 -20.28 -12.25
CA VAL A 155 6.76 -19.78 -11.30
C VAL A 155 5.71 -20.84 -10.88
N CYS A 156 5.88 -21.44 -9.70
CA CYS A 156 4.76 -22.08 -9.00
C CYS A 156 3.77 -20.99 -8.56
N VAL A 157 2.69 -20.80 -9.32
CA VAL A 157 1.46 -20.19 -8.81
C VAL A 157 0.74 -21.31 -8.07
N HIS A 158 0.94 -21.40 -6.75
CA HIS A 158 0.09 -22.26 -5.93
C HIS A 158 -1.30 -21.62 -5.90
N ALA A 159 -2.26 -22.36 -6.45
CA ALA A 159 -3.70 -22.11 -6.37
C ALA A 159 -4.22 -22.37 -4.96
#